data_AF-A0A832U9U6-F1
#
_entry.id   AF-A0A832U9U6-F1
#
_cell.length_a   1.000
_cell.length_b   1.000
_cell.length_c   1.000
_cell.angle_alpha   90.00
_cell.angle_beta   90.00
_cell.angle_gamma   90.00
#
_symmetry.space_group_name_H-M   'P 1'
#
loop_
_entity.id
_entity.type
_entity.pdbx_description
1 polymer ?
#
loop_
_entity_poly.entity_id
_entity_poly.type
_entity_poly.pdbx_seq_one_letter_code
_entity_poly.pdbx_strand_id
1 'polypeptide(L)'
;MNKIKKGIAVVIVLLILVVIYVFIHLPMYQEPEVGGLSIDFKNGTTEPEVKAILENCDMPVNYTIDYNTTSFQDDHYLVGKTIFCYIQFVDISGNSAIITEKDAIIIKNKLETNKKVWSVYFDYVKY
;
A
#
# COMPACT_ATOMS: atom_id res chain seq x y z
N MET A 1 20.81 55.14 14.13
CA MET A 1 20.53 54.25 12.97
C MET A 1 21.31 52.92 12.96
N ASN A 2 22.59 52.87 13.37
CA ASN A 2 23.42 51.65 13.29
C ASN A 2 23.02 50.53 14.29
N LYS A 3 22.61 50.88 15.52
CA LYS A 3 22.15 49.89 16.53
C LYS A 3 20.85 49.18 16.14
N ILE A 4 19.91 49.91 15.52
CA ILE A 4 18.63 49.37 15.03
C ILE A 4 18.88 48.39 13.87
N LYS A 5 19.77 48.73 12.92
CA LYS A 5 20.17 47.83 11.83
C LYS A 5 20.86 46.55 12.34
N LYS A 6 21.73 46.67 13.37
CA LYS A 6 22.34 45.50 14.03
C LYS A 6 21.32 44.63 14.77
N GLY A 7 20.38 45.23 15.49
CA GLY A 7 19.32 44.48 16.18
C GLY A 7 18.43 43.70 15.20
N ILE A 8 18.03 44.33 14.10
CA ILE A 8 17.27 43.68 13.01
C ILE A 8 18.07 42.52 12.41
N ALA A 9 19.38 42.69 12.16
CA ALA A 9 20.23 41.63 11.63
C ALA A 9 20.29 40.41 12.55
N VAL A 10 20.41 40.60 13.87
CA VAL A 10 20.43 39.50 14.84
C VAL A 10 19.11 38.73 14.86
N VAL A 11 17.97 39.44 14.80
CA VAL A 11 16.65 38.81 14.74
C VAL A 11 16.48 38.00 13.46
N ILE A 12 16.92 38.52 12.31
CA ILE A 12 16.87 37.78 11.03
C ILE A 12 17.68 36.48 11.12
N VAL A 13 18.89 36.54 11.67
CA VAL A 13 19.74 35.36 11.85
C VAL A 13 19.06 34.34 12.79
N LEU A 14 18.47 34.80 13.89
CA LEU A 14 17.74 33.93 14.82
C LEU A 14 16.56 33.23 14.12
N LEU A 15 15.78 33.96 13.32
CA LEU A 15 14.66 33.40 12.57
C LEU A 15 15.11 32.35 11.55
N ILE A 16 16.23 32.58 10.85
CA ILE A 16 16.81 31.60 9.93
C ILE A 16 17.22 30.32 10.67
N LEU A 17 17.85 30.45 11.84
CA LEU A 17 18.24 29.30 12.66
C LEU A 17 17.02 28.49 13.14
N VAL A 18 15.93 29.16 13.51
CA VAL A 18 14.67 28.49 13.88
C VAL A 18 14.08 27.73 12.70
N VAL A 19 14.06 28.33 11.50
CA VAL A 19 13.57 27.66 10.29
C VAL A 19 14.43 26.44 9.97
N ILE A 20 15.76 26.55 9.98
CA ILE A 20 16.67 25.43 9.74
C ILE A 20 16.47 24.33 10.79
N TYR A 21 16.35 24.70 12.07
CA TYR A 21 16.10 23.74 13.16
C TYR A 21 14.82 22.94 12.93
N VAL A 22 13.73 23.61 12.53
CA VAL A 22 12.46 22.97 12.18
C VAL A 22 12.62 22.05 10.98
N PHE A 23 13.30 22.47 9.90
CA PHE A 23 13.55 21.62 8.73
C PHE A 23 14.38 20.36 9.05
N ILE A 24 15.32 20.44 10.00
CA ILE A 24 16.11 19.29 10.44
C ILE A 24 15.30 18.34 11.34
N HIS A 25 14.39 18.87 12.15
CA HIS A 25 13.57 18.07 13.09
C HIS A 25 12.23 17.61 12.52
N LEU A 26 11.82 18.10 11.35
CA LEU A 26 10.68 17.57 10.63
C LEU A 26 11.02 16.14 10.19
N PRO A 27 10.25 15.13 10.60
CA PRO A 27 10.43 13.78 10.07
C PRO A 27 10.24 13.86 8.56
N MET A 28 11.23 13.43 7.78
CA MET A 28 11.02 13.20 6.36
C MET A 28 9.88 12.20 6.23
N TYR A 29 8.82 12.56 5.50
CA TYR A 29 7.75 11.64 5.19
C TYR A 29 8.36 10.49 4.37
N GLN A 30 8.48 9.32 5.00
CA GLN A 30 8.79 8.09 4.30
C GLN A 30 7.46 7.51 3.85
N GLU A 31 7.30 7.33 2.55
CA GLU A 31 6.11 6.68 2.01
C GLU A 31 6.13 5.22 2.48
N PRO A 32 5.04 4.72 3.11
CA PRO A 32 5.02 3.35 3.59
C PRO A 32 5.22 2.35 2.45
N GLU A 33 5.90 1.27 2.79
CA GLU A 33 6.24 0.16 1.91
C GLU A 33 5.27 -1.00 2.15
N VAL A 34 4.75 -1.61 1.08
CA VAL A 34 3.80 -2.73 1.15
C VAL A 34 4.38 -3.95 0.44
N GLY A 35 4.44 -5.09 1.14
CA GLY A 35 5.01 -6.34 0.62
C GLY A 35 4.00 -7.29 -0.04
N GLY A 36 2.71 -7.12 0.24
CA GLY A 36 1.66 -7.97 -0.34
C GLY A 36 0.25 -7.48 -0.09
N LEU A 37 -0.73 -8.22 -0.62
CA LEU A 37 -2.15 -7.98 -0.38
C LEU A 37 -2.86 -9.28 -0.01
N SER A 38 -3.81 -9.20 0.92
CA SER A 38 -4.75 -10.28 1.21
C SER A 38 -6.14 -9.90 0.71
N ILE A 39 -6.81 -10.83 0.03
CA ILE A 39 -8.13 -10.64 -0.57
C ILE A 39 -9.08 -11.70 -0.04
N ASP A 40 -10.21 -11.23 0.47
CA ASP A 40 -11.33 -12.10 0.82
C ASP A 40 -12.32 -12.06 -0.35
N PHE A 41 -12.61 -13.22 -0.91
CA PHE A 41 -13.66 -13.36 -1.92
C PHE A 41 -14.98 -13.80 -1.28
N LYS A 42 -16.08 -13.31 -1.84
CA LYS A 42 -17.42 -13.71 -1.43
C LYS A 42 -17.62 -15.21 -1.63
N ASN A 43 -18.44 -15.79 -0.75
CA ASN A 43 -18.84 -17.19 -0.84
C ASN A 43 -19.36 -17.53 -2.26
N GLY A 44 -18.93 -18.69 -2.76
CA GLY A 44 -19.30 -19.20 -4.08
C GLY A 44 -18.43 -18.65 -5.21
N THR A 45 -17.37 -17.90 -4.89
CA THR A 45 -16.29 -17.60 -5.83
C THR A 45 -15.42 -18.84 -6.03
N THR A 46 -15.02 -19.09 -7.26
CA THR A 46 -14.19 -20.23 -7.66
C THR A 46 -12.77 -19.79 -8.00
N GLU A 47 -11.79 -20.69 -7.92
CA GLU A 47 -10.39 -20.38 -8.25
C GLU A 47 -10.21 -19.86 -9.70
N PRO A 48 -10.90 -20.38 -10.74
CA PRO A 48 -10.86 -19.79 -12.07
C PRO A 48 -11.42 -18.36 -12.13
N GLU A 49 -12.46 -18.04 -11.36
CA GLU A 49 -12.96 -16.68 -11.26
C GLU A 49 -11.93 -15.78 -10.57
N VAL A 50 -11.28 -16.24 -9.50
CA VAL A 50 -10.19 -15.49 -8.84
C VAL A 50 -9.09 -15.19 -9.85
N LYS A 51 -8.61 -16.20 -10.59
CA LYS A 51 -7.60 -16.01 -11.62
C LYS A 51 -8.03 -14.96 -12.66
N ALA A 52 -9.25 -15.06 -13.18
CA ALA A 52 -9.77 -14.09 -14.15
C ALA A 52 -9.88 -12.68 -13.57
N ILE A 53 -10.23 -12.53 -12.29
CA ILE A 53 -10.28 -11.21 -11.63
C ILE A 53 -8.89 -10.60 -11.53
N LEU A 54 -7.89 -11.39 -11.15
CA LEU A 54 -6.50 -10.95 -11.02
C LEU A 54 -5.88 -10.61 -12.39
N GLU A 55 -6.13 -11.42 -13.43
CA GLU A 55 -5.64 -11.17 -14.79
C GLU A 55 -6.26 -9.93 -15.44
N ASN A 56 -7.51 -9.61 -15.10
CA ASN A 56 -8.19 -8.40 -15.59
C ASN A 56 -7.86 -7.15 -14.76
N CYS A 57 -7.10 -7.28 -13.67
CA CYS A 57 -6.66 -6.13 -12.91
C CYS A 57 -5.43 -5.54 -13.62
N ASP A 58 -5.61 -4.42 -14.32
CA ASP A 58 -4.53 -3.69 -14.99
C ASP A 58 -3.48 -3.21 -13.96
N MET A 59 -2.55 -4.08 -13.59
CA MET A 59 -1.48 -3.77 -12.64
C MET A 59 -0.47 -2.80 -13.28
N PRO A 60 0.16 -1.90 -12.49
CA PRO A 60 1.26 -1.08 -12.98
C PRO A 60 2.42 -1.94 -13.51
N VAL A 61 3.06 -1.47 -14.60
CA VAL A 61 4.00 -2.26 -15.43
C VAL A 61 5.28 -2.71 -14.70
N ASN A 62 5.63 -2.08 -13.59
CA ASN A 62 6.90 -2.29 -12.92
C ASN A 62 6.96 -3.59 -12.09
N TYR A 63 5.84 -4.27 -11.90
CA TYR A 63 5.76 -5.50 -11.14
C TYR A 63 4.64 -6.40 -11.68
N THR A 64 4.81 -7.70 -11.47
CA THR A 64 3.78 -8.71 -11.65
C THR A 64 3.28 -9.18 -10.29
N ILE A 65 2.29 -10.07 -10.29
CA ILE A 65 1.76 -10.69 -9.08
C ILE A 65 2.00 -12.20 -9.13
N ASP A 66 2.47 -12.74 -8.02
CA ASP A 66 2.32 -14.15 -7.68
C ASP A 66 1.23 -14.26 -6.62
N TYR A 67 0.43 -15.32 -6.66
CA TYR A 67 -0.67 -15.47 -5.72
C TYR A 67 -0.93 -16.92 -5.36
N ASN A 68 -1.31 -17.13 -4.10
CA ASN A 68 -1.84 -18.40 -3.63
C ASN A 68 -3.27 -18.19 -3.14
N THR A 69 -4.12 -19.18 -3.43
CA THR A 69 -5.47 -19.22 -2.90
C THR A 69 -5.57 -20.31 -1.84
N THR A 70 -6.37 -20.06 -0.82
CA THR A 70 -6.76 -21.07 0.16
C THR A 70 -8.26 -21.00 0.32
N SER A 71 -8.89 -22.16 0.23
CA SER A 71 -10.34 -22.26 0.35
C SER A 71 -10.70 -22.95 1.64
N PHE A 72 -11.66 -22.37 2.34
CA PHE A 72 -12.20 -22.95 3.57
C PHE A 72 -13.69 -23.12 3.41
N GLN A 73 -14.19 -24.22 3.94
CA GLN A 73 -15.60 -24.50 4.05
C GLN A 73 -15.93 -24.42 5.54
N ASP A 74 -16.68 -23.40 5.93
CA ASP A 74 -17.12 -23.26 7.31
C ASP A 74 -18.41 -24.04 7.50
N ASP A 75 -18.24 -25.30 7.92
CA ASP A 75 -19.33 -26.25 8.15
C ASP A 75 -20.28 -25.80 9.28
N HIS A 76 -19.93 -24.78 10.08
CA HIS A 76 -20.73 -24.32 11.21
C HIS A 76 -21.73 -23.21 10.86
N TYR A 77 -21.52 -22.47 9.78
CA TYR A 77 -22.35 -21.29 9.46
C TYR A 77 -23.20 -21.41 8.18
N LEU A 78 -23.21 -22.56 7.49
CA LEU A 78 -23.78 -22.69 6.12
C LEU A 78 -23.23 -21.61 5.16
N VAL A 79 -22.11 -21.00 5.52
CA VAL A 79 -21.37 -20.08 4.66
C VAL A 79 -20.57 -21.01 3.76
N GLY A 80 -20.99 -21.12 2.52
CA GLY A 80 -20.30 -21.93 1.53
C GLY A 80 -18.83 -21.53 1.35
N LYS A 81 -18.17 -22.24 0.43
CA LYS A 81 -16.74 -22.12 0.16
C LYS A 81 -16.31 -20.64 0.00
N THR A 82 -15.50 -20.17 0.94
CA THR A 82 -14.86 -18.84 0.92
C THR A 82 -13.42 -19.02 0.44
N ILE A 83 -12.95 -18.12 -0.42
CA ILE A 83 -11.57 -18.11 -0.91
C ILE A 83 -10.85 -16.92 -0.32
N PHE A 84 -9.74 -17.19 0.34
CA PHE A 84 -8.72 -16.22 0.69
C PHE A 84 -7.62 -16.28 -0.37
N CYS A 85 -7.17 -15.13 -0.85
CA CYS A 85 -6.08 -15.03 -1.80
C CYS A 85 -5.01 -14.10 -1.25
N TYR A 86 -3.79 -14.60 -1.14
CA TYR A 86 -2.63 -13.78 -0.84
C TYR A 86 -1.90 -13.46 -2.14
N ILE A 87 -1.52 -12.20 -2.31
CA ILE A 87 -0.75 -11.66 -3.43
C ILE A 87 0.62 -11.22 -2.92
N GLN A 88 1.65 -11.72 -3.57
CA GLN A 88 3.02 -11.22 -3.48
C GLN A 88 3.37 -10.44 -4.75
N PHE A 89 4.00 -9.28 -4.59
CA PHE A 89 4.52 -8.54 -5.74
C PHE A 89 5.86 -9.13 -6.18
N VAL A 90 6.06 -9.20 -7.49
CA VAL A 90 7.26 -9.77 -8.09
C VAL A 90 7.84 -8.77 -9.09
N ASP A 91 9.15 -8.53 -9.02
CA ASP A 91 9.86 -7.66 -9.96
C ASP A 91 10.01 -8.32 -11.34
N ILE A 92 10.48 -7.56 -12.33
CA ILE A 92 10.74 -8.06 -13.69
C ILE A 92 11.78 -9.21 -13.76
N SER A 93 12.54 -9.44 -12.69
CA SER A 93 13.54 -10.50 -12.58
C SER A 93 13.02 -11.74 -11.86
N GLY A 94 11.77 -11.72 -11.38
CA GLY A 94 11.15 -12.83 -10.67
C GLY A 94 11.37 -12.85 -9.16
N ASN A 95 11.90 -11.77 -8.56
CA ASN A 95 12.11 -11.69 -7.11
C ASN A 95 10.96 -10.98 -6.41
N SER A 96 10.75 -11.29 -5.12
CA SER A 96 9.81 -10.55 -4.28
C SER A 96 10.11 -9.04 -4.32
N ALA A 97 9.09 -8.26 -4.65
CA ALA A 97 9.13 -6.81 -4.68
C ALA A 97 8.36 -6.22 -3.50
N ILE A 98 8.78 -5.03 -3.10
CA ILE A 98 8.04 -4.16 -2.19
C ILE A 98 7.57 -2.97 -3.03
N ILE A 99 6.30 -2.61 -2.89
CA ILE A 99 5.71 -1.48 -3.63
C ILE A 99 5.39 -0.33 -2.69
N THR A 100 5.15 0.85 -3.27
CA THR A 100 4.69 2.02 -2.51
C THR A 100 3.26 1.80 -2.01
N GLU A 101 2.90 2.38 -0.88
CA GLU A 101 1.53 2.38 -0.39
C GLU A 101 0.56 2.98 -1.42
N LYS A 102 0.96 4.04 -2.13
CA LYS A 102 0.16 4.63 -3.21
C LYS A 102 -0.18 3.62 -4.30
N ASP A 103 0.81 2.86 -4.75
CA ASP A 103 0.62 1.83 -5.77
C ASP A 103 -0.27 0.70 -5.23
N ALA A 104 -0.08 0.29 -3.98
CA ALA A 104 -0.92 -0.70 -3.31
C ALA A 104 -2.40 -0.24 -3.20
N ILE A 105 -2.63 1.03 -2.87
CA ILE A 105 -3.97 1.64 -2.82
C ILE A 105 -4.65 1.59 -4.19
N ILE A 106 -3.92 1.89 -5.27
CA ILE A 106 -4.46 1.83 -6.63
C ILE A 106 -4.95 0.42 -6.96
N ILE A 107 -4.14 -0.60 -6.65
CA ILE A 107 -4.48 -2.00 -6.89
C ILE A 107 -5.67 -2.43 -6.04
N LYS A 108 -5.64 -2.13 -4.74
CA LYS A 108 -6.75 -2.39 -3.81
C LYS A 108 -8.06 -1.83 -4.32
N ASN A 109 -8.07 -0.55 -4.70
CA ASN A 109 -9.28 0.11 -5.17
C ASN A 109 -9.83 -0.55 -6.45
N LYS A 110 -8.97 -0.98 -7.37
CA LYS A 110 -9.39 -1.71 -8.58
C LYS A 110 -10.02 -3.05 -8.23
N LEU A 111 -9.38 -3.84 -7.38
CA LEU A 111 -9.88 -5.15 -6.94
C LEU A 111 -11.23 -5.03 -6.24
N GLU A 112 -11.39 -4.03 -5.36
CA GLU A 112 -12.64 -3.79 -4.62
C GLU A 112 -13.81 -3.34 -5.49
N THR A 113 -13.58 -2.92 -6.74
CA THR A 113 -14.68 -2.68 -7.69
C THR A 113 -15.37 -3.97 -8.13
N ASN A 114 -14.70 -5.12 -7.99
CA ASN A 114 -15.27 -6.40 -8.40
C ASN A 114 -16.33 -6.87 -7.39
N LYS A 115 -17.53 -7.19 -7.88
CA LYS A 115 -18.66 -7.63 -7.03
C LYS A 115 -18.38 -8.91 -6.24
N LYS A 116 -17.39 -9.72 -6.63
CA LYS A 116 -16.99 -10.97 -5.94
C LYS A 116 -15.92 -10.74 -4.87
N VAL A 117 -15.25 -9.59 -4.86
CA VAL A 117 -14.33 -9.21 -3.78
C VAL A 117 -15.15 -8.71 -2.59
N TRP A 118 -14.85 -9.22 -1.41
CA TRP A 118 -15.43 -8.78 -0.14
C TRP A 118 -14.60 -7.68 0.50
N SER A 119 -13.27 -7.88 0.58
CA SER A 119 -12.32 -6.92 1.14
C SER A 119 -10.90 -7.19 0.65
N VAL A 120 -10.07 -6.15 0.67
CA VAL A 120 -8.63 -6.24 0.39
C VAL A 120 -7.85 -5.56 1.52
N TYR A 121 -6.79 -6.20 2.00
CA TYR A 121 -5.93 -5.74 3.08
C TYR A 121 -4.48 -5.65 2.63
N PHE A 122 -3.71 -4.75 3.24
CA PHE A 122 -2.27 -4.65 3.00
C PHE A 122 -1.53 -5.59 3.95
N ASP A 123 -0.60 -6.36 3.40
CA ASP A 123 0.30 -7.23 4.15
C ASP A 123 1.73 -6.68 4.14
N TYR A 124 2.46 -6.95 5.22
CA TYR A 124 3.84 -6.52 5.41
C TYR A 124 4.05 -5.02 5.18
N VAL A 125 3.24 -4.19 5.85
CA VAL A 125 3.37 -2.72 5.79
C VAL A 125 4.50 -2.24 6.70
N LYS A 126 5.41 -1.46 6.13
CA LYS A 126 6.56 -0.87 6.84
C LYS A 126 6.47 0.65 6.78
N TYR A 127 6.53 1.28 7.96
CA TYR A 127 6.41 2.72 8.19
C TYR A 127 7.75 3.34 8.60
#